data_AF-A0A7G8JNC6-F1
#
_entry.id   AF-A0A7G8JNC6-F1
#
_cell.length_a   1.000
_cell.length_b   1.000
_cell.length_c   1.000
_cell.angle_alpha   90.00
_cell.angle_beta   90.00
_cell.angle_gamma   90.00
#
_symmetry.space_group_name_H-M   'P 1'
#
loop_
_entity.id
_entity.type
_entity.pdbx_description
1 polymer ?
#
loop_
_entity_poly.entity_id
_entity_poly.type
_entity_poly.pdbx_seq_one_letter_code
_entity_poly.pdbx_strand_id
1 'polypeptide(L)' 'MTSTAQRTIEAQTGEDMLIDALRGIKTKQELMLLQSRLNSNPANPPLFNWVCNLLIERRISRGLAARVLSQLHAAG' A
#
# COMPACT_ATOMS: atom_id res chain seq x y z
N MET A 1 24.23 -12.34 8.92
CA MET A 1 22.97 -13.09 9.07
C MET A 1 22.00 -12.18 9.82
N THR A 2 21.02 -11.58 9.14
CA THR A 2 20.02 -10.71 9.79
C THR A 2 19.00 -11.54 10.56
N SER A 3 18.78 -11.16 11.82
CA SER A 3 17.86 -11.85 12.73
C SER A 3 16.42 -11.77 12.21
N THR A 4 15.62 -12.80 12.47
CA THR A 4 14.19 -12.87 12.11
C THR A 4 13.40 -11.68 12.66
N ALA A 5 13.82 -11.11 13.79
CA ALA A 5 13.24 -9.91 14.38
C ALA A 5 13.47 -8.65 13.52
N GLN A 6 14.67 -8.47 12.94
CA GLN A 6 14.98 -7.33 12.08
C GLN A 6 14.16 -7.35 10.79
N ARG A 7 14.01 -8.53 10.16
CA ARG A 7 13.15 -8.69 8.97
C ARG A 7 11.68 -8.37 9.27
N THR A 8 11.21 -8.69 10.48
CA THR A 8 9.83 -8.38 10.91
C THR A 8 9.65 -6.88 11.12
N ILE A 9 10.62 -6.21 11.75
CA ILE A 9 10.61 -4.76 11.97
C ILE A 9 10.71 -3.99 10.64
N GLU A 10 11.56 -4.42 9.71
CA GLU A 10 11.70 -3.82 8.37
C GLU A 10 10.43 -3.97 7.54
N ALA A 11 9.80 -5.14 7.57
CA ALA A 11 8.54 -5.40 6.89
C ALA A 11 7.40 -4.52 7.47
N GLN A 12 7.29 -4.45 8.80
CA GLN A 12 6.31 -3.59 9.48
C GLN A 12 6.57 -2.10 9.19
N THR A 13 7.83 -1.66 9.16
CA THR A 13 8.19 -0.26 8.85
C THR A 13 7.80 0.09 7.41
N GLY A 14 8.06 -0.81 6.45
CA GLY A 14 7.66 -0.59 5.06
C GLY A 14 6.15 -0.54 4.89
N GLU A 15 5.42 -1.35 5.64
CA GLU A 15 3.96 -1.36 5.64
C GLU A 15 3.36 -0.08 6.26
N ASP A 16 3.88 0.36 7.41
CA ASP A 16 3.42 1.59 8.05
C ASP A 16 3.70 2.81 7.16
N MET A 17 4.86 2.86 6.49
CA MET A 17 5.16 3.90 5.48
C MET A 17 4.17 3.87 4.31
N LEU A 18 3.77 2.69 3.84
CA LEU A 18 2.76 2.55 2.79
C LEU A 18 1.40 3.05 3.30
N ILE A 19 1.00 2.68 4.51
CA ILE A 19 -0.26 3.13 5.12
C ILE A 19 -0.28 4.67 5.22
N ASP A 20 0.81 5.28 5.66
CA ASP A 20 0.92 6.74 5.76
C ASP A 20 0.89 7.42 4.38
N ALA A 21 1.57 6.84 3.38
CA ALA A 21 1.47 7.32 2.00
C ALA A 21 0.03 7.25 1.47
N LEU A 22 -0.70 6.15 1.72
CA LEU A 22 -2.10 5.98 1.34
C LEU A 22 -3.02 6.99 2.03
N ARG A 23 -2.75 7.32 3.30
CA ARG A 23 -3.48 8.37 4.03
C ARG A 23 -3.24 9.74 3.41
N GLY A 24 -1.98 10.04 3.06
CA GLY A 24 -1.53 11.31 2.49
C GLY A 24 -1.99 11.58 1.06
N ILE A 25 -2.29 10.54 0.28
CA ILE A 25 -2.79 10.68 -1.10
C ILE A 25 -4.14 11.43 -1.11
N LYS A 26 -4.21 12.49 -1.94
CA LYS A 26 -5.42 13.30 -2.14
C LYS A 26 -5.96 13.21 -3.56
N THR A 27 -5.12 12.86 -4.52
CA THR A 27 -5.46 12.83 -5.95
C THR A 27 -5.16 11.48 -6.59
N LYS A 28 -5.88 11.17 -7.68
CA LYS A 28 -5.63 9.97 -8.49
C LYS A 28 -4.22 9.96 -9.08
N GLN A 29 -3.66 11.12 -9.43
CA GLN A 29 -2.32 11.23 -10.01
C GLN A 29 -1.22 10.84 -9.02
N GLU A 30 -1.35 11.26 -7.75
CA GLU A 30 -0.44 10.83 -6.67
C GLU A 30 -0.52 9.31 -6.44
N LEU A 31 -1.74 8.75 -6.51
CA LEU A 31 -1.96 7.32 -6.39
C LEU A 31 -1.29 6.53 -7.52
N MET A 32 -1.44 6.97 -8.77
CA MET A 32 -0.79 6.35 -9.93
C MET A 32 0.74 6.47 -9.86
N LEU A 33 1.26 7.59 -9.38
CA LEU A 33 2.70 7.77 -9.17
C LEU A 33 3.23 6.80 -8.11
N LEU A 34 2.52 6.62 -6.99
CA LEU A 34 2.85 5.63 -5.98
C LEU A 34 2.83 4.22 -6.57
N GLN A 35 1.76 3.87 -7.30
CA GLN A 35 1.64 2.56 -7.94
C GLN A 35 2.81 2.27 -8.91
N SER A 36 3.16 3.23 -9.78
CA SER A 36 4.28 3.08 -10.71
C SER A 36 5.63 2.91 -9.99
N ARG A 37 5.85 3.64 -8.89
CA ARG A 37 7.05 3.48 -8.06
C ARG A 37 7.10 2.10 -7.41
N LEU A 38 5.98 1.61 -6.90
CA LEU A 38 5.92 0.27 -6.28
C LEU A 38 6.13 -0.84 -7.31
N ASN A 39 5.54 -0.70 -8.50
CA ASN A 39 5.70 -1.64 -9.62
C ASN A 39 7.13 -1.67 -10.19
N SER A 40 7.97 -0.67 -9.90
CA SER A 40 9.38 -0.69 -10.31
C SER A 40 10.18 -1.81 -9.65
N ASN A 41 9.71 -2.31 -8.50
CA ASN A 41 10.25 -3.51 -7.87
C ASN A 41 9.31 -4.70 -8.15
N PRO A 42 9.73 -5.69 -8.97
CA PRO A 42 8.90 -6.83 -9.34
C PRO A 42 8.56 -7.76 -8.17
N ALA A 43 9.23 -7.63 -7.02
CA ALA A 43 8.90 -8.38 -5.81
C ALA A 43 7.66 -7.81 -5.08
N ASN A 44 7.23 -6.59 -5.41
CA ASN A 44 6.07 -5.98 -4.78
C ASN A 44 4.78 -6.51 -5.42
N PRO A 45 3.77 -6.87 -4.62
CA PRO A 45 2.45 -7.17 -5.16
C PRO A 45 1.81 -5.90 -5.74
N PRO A 46 0.84 -6.04 -6.66
CA PRO A 46 0.06 -4.91 -7.15
C PRO A 46 -0.58 -4.13 -5.98
N LEU A 47 -0.58 -2.79 -6.08
CA LEU A 47 -1.11 -1.92 -5.03
C LEU A 47 -2.55 -2.26 -4.62
N PHE A 48 -3.38 -2.70 -5.57
CA PHE A 48 -4.73 -3.19 -5.30
C PHE A 48 -4.73 -4.34 -4.28
N ASN A 49 -3.89 -5.35 -4.47
CA ASN A 49 -3.79 -6.51 -3.58
C ASN A 49 -3.28 -6.09 -2.20
N TRP A 50 -2.32 -5.17 -2.13
CA TRP A 50 -1.85 -4.63 -0.86
C TRP A 50 -2.95 -3.94 -0.06
N VAL A 51 -3.72 -3.05 -0.69
CA VAL A 51 -4.83 -2.36 -0.03
C VAL A 51 -5.89 -3.35 0.47
N CYS A 52 -6.18 -4.40 -0.31
CA CYS A 52 -7.08 -5.48 0.11
C CYS A 52 -6.54 -6.24 1.34
N ASN A 53 -5.25 -6.60 1.34
CA ASN A 53 -4.64 -7.31 2.47
C ASN A 53 -4.64 -6.45 3.74
N LEU A 54 -4.24 -5.17 3.64
CA LEU A 54 -4.27 -4.23 4.76
C LEU A 54 -5.68 -4.05 5.33
N LEU A 55 -6.72 -4.12 4.48
CA LEU A 55 -8.10 -4.06 4.92
C LEU A 55 -8.52 -5.34 5.67
N ILE A 56 -8.17 -6.52 5.14
CA ILE A 56 -8.46 -7.82 5.76
C ILE A 56 -7.80 -7.90 7.14
N GLU A 57 -6.55 -7.46 7.22
CA GLU A 57 -5.75 -7.43 8.45
C GLU A 57 -6.14 -6.28 9.40
N ARG A 58 -7.11 -5.45 9.01
CA ARG A 58 -7.62 -4.29 9.78
C ARG A 58 -6.55 -3.24 10.11
N ARG A 59 -5.51 -3.16 9.27
CA ARG A 59 -4.41 -2.19 9.38
C ARG A 59 -4.79 -0.82 8.81
N ILE A 60 -5.80 -0.77 7.93
CA ILE A 60 -6.41 0.48 7.42
C ILE A 60 -7.92 0.52 7.66
N SER A 61 -8.50 1.71 7.65
CA SER A 61 -9.95 1.89 7.78
C SER A 61 -10.70 1.52 6.50
N ARG A 62 -11.96 1.09 6.63
CA ARG A 62 -12.84 0.79 5.49
C ARG A 62 -13.01 1.98 4.55
N GLY A 63 -13.09 3.20 5.11
CA GLY A 63 -13.21 4.43 4.32
C GLY A 63 -11.95 4.72 3.50
N LEU A 64 -10.77 4.51 4.08
CA LEU A 64 -9.51 4.66 3.34
C LEU A 64 -9.41 3.64 2.21
N ALA A 65 -9.70 2.37 2.49
CA ALA A 65 -9.70 1.31 1.49
C ALA A 65 -10.68 1.61 0.35
N ALA A 66 -11.93 1.96 0.65
CA ALA A 66 -12.93 2.30 -0.36
C ALA A 66 -12.50 3.47 -1.25
N ARG A 67 -11.94 4.54 -0.65
CA ARG A 67 -11.43 5.72 -1.38
C ARG A 67 -10.29 5.34 -2.34
N VAL A 68 -9.34 4.53 -1.89
CA VAL A 68 -8.18 4.13 -2.70
C VAL A 68 -8.61 3.16 -3.80
N LEU A 69 -9.34 2.10 -3.46
CA LEU A 69 -9.78 1.08 -4.40
C LEU A 69 -10.68 1.66 -5.50
N SER A 70 -11.56 2.61 -5.18
CA SER A 70 -12.40 3.27 -6.20
C SER A 70 -11.58 4.06 -7.22
N GLN A 71 -10.50 4.70 -6.78
CA GLN A 71 -9.60 5.44 -7.67
C GLN A 71 -8.73 4.50 -8.53
N LEU A 72 -8.36 3.33 -8.00
CA LEU A 72 -7.65 2.29 -8.74
C LEU A 72 -8.55 1.62 -9.79
N HIS A 73 -9.83 1.37 -9.48
CA HIS A 73 -10.76 0.71 -10.40
C HIS A 73 -11.20 1.64 -11.53
N ALA A 74 -11.34 2.94 -11.28
CA ALA A 74 -11.68 3.93 -12.33
C ALA A 74 -10.54 4.19 -13.34
N ALA A 75 -9.47 3.37 -13.34
CA ALA A 75 -8.34 3.48 -14.27
C ALA A 75 -8.41 2.47 -15.44
N GLY A 76 -9.48 1.68 -15.55
CA GLY A 76 -9.87 0.97 -16.78
C GLY A 76 -10.87 1.79 -17.59
#